data_AF-A0A9D6FWJ1-F1
#
_entry.id   AF-A0A9D6FWJ1-F1
#
_cell.length_a   1.000
_cell.length_b   1.000
_cell.length_c   1.000
_cell.angle_alpha   90.00
_cell.angle_beta   90.00
_cell.angle_gamma   90.00
#
_symmetry.space_group_name_H-M   'P 1'
#
loop_
_entity.id
_entity.type
_entity.pdbx_description
1 polymer ?
#
loop_
_entity_poly.entity_id
_entity_poly.type
_entity_poly.pdbx_seq_one_letter_code
_entity_poly.pdbx_strand_id
1 'polypeptide(L)'
;MGEVIALLLALQERPPRPKLKSFNEAVVEVMKSYPADGTHDYYWPRGSGWEGTTQDLVYAGRKIASGDPKRRCYCCGLTFEVFFKAYEKHCADRGAGFKIGTLDANDLHEFRLRWFGASSNGDRRKLCEEAVVSYRLGRRIERIEDARPGDFVQLWRRDGSGHSVIFVEWKVEGGKIAGITYWSTQKATKGIGVHTEKFGETKGVDRDQLHIVRVVPP
;
A
#
# COMPACT_ATOMS: atom_id res chain seq x y z
N MET A 1 40.96 16.90 39.75
CA MET A 1 39.58 17.46 39.61
C MET A 1 39.28 18.04 38.22
N GLY A 2 40.25 18.27 37.33
CA GLY A 2 40.00 18.88 36.01
C GLY A 2 39.45 17.94 34.92
N GLU A 3 39.79 16.65 34.93
CA GLU A 3 39.37 15.72 33.85
C GLU A 3 37.91 15.25 33.98
N VAL A 4 37.37 15.20 35.21
CA VAL A 4 35.97 14.78 35.45
C VAL A 4 34.98 15.86 35.00
N ILE A 5 35.38 17.14 35.06
CA ILE A 5 34.54 18.26 34.62
C ILE A 5 34.47 18.33 33.08
N ALA A 6 35.54 17.93 32.38
CA ALA A 6 35.55 17.87 30.92
C ALA A 6 34.62 16.77 30.35
N LEU A 7 34.46 15.64 31.05
CA LEU A 7 33.55 14.57 30.64
C LEU A 7 32.06 14.92 30.90
N LEU A 8 31.78 15.72 31.94
CA LEU A 8 30.42 16.22 32.22
C LEU A 8 29.98 17.33 31.25
N LEU A 9 30.91 18.11 30.68
CA LEU A 9 30.62 19.15 29.69
C LEU A 9 30.47 18.61 28.26
N ALA A 10 30.83 17.34 28.00
CA ALA A 10 30.66 16.67 26.71
C ALA A 10 29.29 15.99 26.54
N LEU A 11 28.40 16.07 27.53
CA LEU A 11 26.97 15.80 27.35
C LEU A 11 26.28 17.03 26.75
N GLN A 12 26.86 17.59 25.69
CA GLN A 12 26.11 18.45 24.78
C GLN A 12 24.91 17.63 24.30
N GLU A 13 23.72 18.22 24.45
CA GLU A 13 22.45 17.66 24.01
C GLU A 13 22.63 17.12 22.58
N ARG A 14 22.63 15.80 22.44
CA ARG A 14 22.64 15.17 21.12
C ARG A 14 21.43 15.77 20.40
N PRO A 15 21.58 16.29 19.17
CA PRO A 15 20.45 16.81 18.44
C PRO A 15 19.35 15.75 18.45
N PRO A 16 18.08 16.13 18.69
CA PRO A 16 17.00 15.16 18.75
C PRO A 16 17.05 14.32 17.48
N ARG A 17 17.11 12.98 17.65
CA ARG A 17 17.09 12.09 16.49
C ARG A 17 15.89 12.46 15.64
N PRO A 18 16.03 12.64 14.32
CA PRO A 18 14.91 12.92 13.46
C PRO A 18 13.80 11.91 13.73
N LYS A 19 12.57 12.40 13.94
CA LYS A 19 11.42 11.53 14.16
C LYS A 19 11.28 10.62 12.94
N LEU A 20 11.35 9.31 13.17
CA LEU A 20 11.23 8.34 12.08
C LEU A 20 9.87 8.49 11.42
N LYS A 21 9.88 8.57 10.09
CA LYS A 21 8.66 8.57 9.28
C LYS A 21 7.85 7.31 9.55
N SER A 22 6.54 7.49 9.60
CA SER A 22 5.56 6.42 9.60
C SER A 22 5.63 5.61 8.31
N PHE A 23 5.10 4.39 8.33
CA PHE A 23 5.04 3.57 7.13
C PHE A 23 4.16 4.19 6.03
N ASN A 24 3.04 4.81 6.40
CA ASN A 24 2.19 5.55 5.45
C ASN A 24 2.96 6.66 4.71
N GLU A 25 3.87 7.36 5.37
CA GLU A 25 4.72 8.36 4.69
C GLU A 25 5.64 7.69 3.66
N ALA A 26 6.20 6.52 3.97
CA ALA A 26 6.97 5.74 2.99
C ALA A 26 6.09 5.28 1.81
N VAL A 27 4.86 4.84 2.07
CA VAL A 27 3.88 4.49 1.01
C VAL A 27 3.61 5.69 0.11
N VAL A 28 3.33 6.86 0.70
CA VAL A 28 3.05 8.09 -0.06
C VAL A 28 4.25 8.53 -0.88
N GLU A 29 5.48 8.41 -0.35
CA GLU A 29 6.71 8.73 -1.08
C GLU A 29 6.93 7.77 -2.26
N VAL A 30 6.76 6.46 -2.05
CA VAL A 30 6.87 5.46 -3.13
C VAL A 30 5.80 5.70 -4.19
N MET A 31 4.54 5.88 -3.78
CA MET A 31 3.41 6.19 -4.67
C MET A 31 3.70 7.40 -5.57
N LYS A 32 4.23 8.49 -4.99
CA LYS A 32 4.59 9.72 -5.72
C LYS A 32 5.79 9.57 -6.66
N SER A 33 6.60 8.52 -6.50
CA SER A 33 7.74 8.27 -7.41
C SER A 33 7.33 7.69 -8.76
N TYR A 34 6.09 7.21 -8.89
CA TYR A 34 5.57 6.70 -10.16
C TYR A 34 5.03 7.84 -11.03
N PRO A 35 5.40 7.90 -12.31
CA PRO A 35 4.86 8.89 -13.23
C PRO A 35 3.39 8.63 -13.52
N ALA A 36 2.60 9.71 -13.56
CA ALA A 36 1.18 9.71 -13.92
C ALA A 36 0.94 10.29 -15.33
N ASP A 37 1.88 10.03 -16.24
CA ASP A 37 1.92 10.58 -17.60
C ASP A 37 1.60 9.53 -18.70
N GLY A 38 1.17 8.33 -18.29
CA GLY A 38 0.91 7.21 -19.20
C GLY A 38 2.11 6.30 -19.46
N THR A 39 3.26 6.53 -18.80
CA THR A 39 4.43 5.62 -18.86
C THR A 39 4.06 4.18 -18.46
N HIS A 40 3.15 4.02 -17.51
CA HIS A 40 2.67 2.74 -17.00
C HIS A 40 1.20 2.50 -17.37
N ASP A 41 0.95 1.87 -18.50
CA ASP A 41 -0.42 1.61 -18.97
C ASP A 41 -1.15 0.54 -18.13
N TYR A 42 -2.48 0.62 -18.10
CA TYR A 42 -3.33 -0.37 -17.46
C TYR A 42 -3.51 -1.58 -18.36
N TYR A 43 -3.17 -2.76 -17.86
CA TYR A 43 -3.37 -4.02 -18.58
C TYR A 43 -3.78 -5.12 -17.61
N TRP A 44 -4.81 -5.90 -17.95
CA TRP A 44 -5.21 -7.06 -17.16
C TRP A 44 -5.65 -8.19 -18.09
N PRO A 45 -4.73 -9.11 -18.47
CA PRO A 45 -5.06 -10.23 -19.33
C PRO A 45 -5.90 -11.27 -18.59
N ARG A 46 -7.05 -11.63 -19.16
CA ARG A 46 -7.95 -12.66 -18.62
C ARG A 46 -7.26 -14.03 -18.58
N GLY A 47 -7.52 -14.81 -17.52
CA GLY A 47 -7.11 -16.22 -17.43
C GLY A 47 -5.60 -16.44 -17.35
N SER A 48 -4.83 -15.44 -16.94
CA SER A 48 -3.37 -15.53 -16.83
C SER A 48 -2.92 -15.54 -15.36
N GLY A 49 -1.78 -16.17 -15.08
CA GLY A 49 -1.06 -16.01 -13.81
C GLY A 49 -0.29 -14.69 -13.70
N TRP A 50 -0.66 -13.67 -14.48
CA TRP A 50 0.06 -12.42 -14.58
C TRP A 50 -0.06 -11.61 -13.28
N GLU A 51 1.07 -11.16 -12.75
CA GLU A 51 1.15 -10.59 -11.40
C GLU A 51 0.86 -9.10 -11.34
N GLY A 52 0.92 -8.42 -12.50
CA GLY A 52 0.48 -7.03 -12.64
C GLY A 52 1.37 -5.99 -11.99
N THR A 53 2.66 -6.29 -11.86
CA THR A 53 3.71 -5.38 -11.37
C THR A 53 4.47 -4.74 -12.53
N THR A 54 4.94 -3.51 -12.34
CA THR A 54 5.69 -2.73 -13.35
C THR A 54 7.16 -3.11 -13.42
N GLN A 55 7.67 -3.80 -12.40
CA GLN A 55 9.05 -4.26 -12.29
C GLN A 55 9.12 -5.57 -11.47
N ASP A 56 10.23 -6.30 -11.61
CA ASP A 56 10.48 -7.48 -10.80
C ASP A 56 10.59 -7.10 -9.32
N LEU A 57 9.96 -7.89 -8.46
CA LEU A 57 10.08 -7.77 -7.00
C LEU A 57 10.89 -8.96 -6.50
N VAL A 58 12.07 -8.69 -5.94
CA VAL A 58 13.00 -9.72 -5.46
C VAL A 58 13.19 -9.59 -3.96
N TYR A 59 12.90 -10.66 -3.22
CA TYR A 59 13.02 -10.71 -1.76
C TYR A 59 13.86 -11.91 -1.35
N ALA A 60 14.89 -11.67 -0.54
CA ALA A 60 15.83 -12.70 -0.09
C ALA A 60 16.38 -13.57 -1.26
N GLY A 61 16.71 -12.93 -2.39
CA GLY A 61 17.23 -13.59 -3.59
C GLY A 61 16.19 -14.34 -4.44
N ARG A 62 14.91 -14.33 -4.07
CA ARG A 62 13.82 -14.99 -4.82
C ARG A 62 12.89 -13.96 -5.45
N LYS A 63 12.50 -14.21 -6.71
CA LYS A 63 11.51 -13.38 -7.41
C LYS A 63 10.12 -13.68 -6.86
N ILE A 64 9.47 -12.66 -6.30
CA ILE A 64 8.13 -12.70 -5.70
C ILE A 64 7.06 -12.31 -6.70
N ALA A 65 7.37 -11.37 -7.59
CA ALA A 65 6.54 -10.97 -8.71
C ALA A 65 7.40 -10.55 -9.90
N SER A 66 6.88 -10.76 -11.10
CA SER A 66 7.51 -10.50 -12.39
C SER A 66 6.97 -9.19 -12.97
N GLY A 67 7.87 -8.28 -13.28
CA GLY A 67 7.56 -7.05 -13.98
C GLY A 67 7.12 -7.30 -15.42
N ASP A 68 6.14 -6.54 -15.89
CA ASP A 68 5.83 -6.52 -17.32
C ASP A 68 6.96 -5.83 -18.10
N PRO A 69 7.45 -6.40 -19.21
CA PRO A 69 8.50 -5.76 -20.02
C PRO A 69 8.09 -4.39 -20.58
N LYS A 70 6.79 -4.13 -20.77
CA LYS A 70 6.26 -2.81 -21.16
C LYS A 70 5.84 -1.97 -19.94
N ARG A 71 6.18 -2.43 -18.73
CA ARG A 71 5.92 -1.80 -17.43
C ARG A 71 4.45 -1.49 -17.18
N ARG A 72 3.55 -2.30 -17.76
CA ARG A 72 2.09 -2.23 -17.54
C ARG A 72 1.71 -2.89 -16.22
N CYS A 73 0.56 -2.54 -15.67
CA CYS A 73 0.09 -3.08 -14.39
C CYS A 73 -1.44 -3.18 -14.29
N TYR A 74 -1.94 -3.89 -13.28
CA TYR A 74 -3.32 -3.79 -12.80
C TYR A 74 -3.33 -3.47 -11.30
N CYS A 75 -4.51 -3.09 -10.80
CA CYS A 75 -4.68 -2.52 -9.47
C CYS A 75 -4.03 -3.29 -8.32
N CYS A 76 -4.34 -4.58 -8.10
CA CYS A 76 -3.77 -5.32 -6.97
C CYS A 76 -2.26 -5.56 -7.10
N GLY A 77 -1.76 -5.77 -8.33
CA GLY A 77 -0.32 -5.90 -8.58
C GLY A 77 0.44 -4.63 -8.25
N LEU A 78 -0.07 -3.49 -8.70
CA LEU A 78 0.52 -2.18 -8.41
C LEU A 78 0.48 -1.83 -6.91
N THR A 79 -0.64 -2.06 -6.22
CA THR A 79 -0.72 -1.76 -4.79
C THR A 79 0.19 -2.68 -3.97
N PHE A 80 0.34 -3.95 -4.36
CA PHE A 80 1.31 -4.86 -3.76
C PHE A 80 2.76 -4.42 -4.00
N GLU A 81 3.08 -3.96 -5.22
CA GLU A 81 4.39 -3.41 -5.54
C GLU A 81 4.72 -2.17 -4.68
N VAL A 82 3.76 -1.27 -4.49
CA VAL A 82 3.96 -0.11 -3.61
C VAL A 82 4.15 -0.55 -2.16
N PHE A 83 3.38 -1.52 -1.66
CA PHE A 83 3.58 -2.11 -0.33
C PHE A 83 5.00 -2.65 -0.16
N PHE A 84 5.47 -3.43 -1.13
CA PHE A 84 6.79 -4.06 -1.13
C PHE A 84 7.90 -3.00 -1.07
N LYS A 85 7.84 -2.03 -1.97
CA LYS A 85 8.84 -0.95 -2.07
C LYS A 85 8.78 0.02 -0.90
N ALA A 86 7.61 0.20 -0.29
CA ALA A 86 7.47 0.99 0.93
C ALA A 86 8.20 0.32 2.11
N TYR A 87 8.17 -1.02 2.21
CA TYR A 87 8.99 -1.74 3.18
C TYR A 87 10.49 -1.66 2.89
N GLU A 88 10.89 -1.83 1.63
CA GLU A 88 12.29 -1.68 1.23
C GLU A 88 12.83 -0.30 1.65
N LYS A 89 12.08 0.75 1.32
CA LYS A 89 12.37 2.12 1.75
C LYS A 89 12.35 2.28 3.27
N HIS A 90 11.35 1.73 3.96
CA HIS A 90 11.21 1.83 5.41
C HIS A 90 12.43 1.24 6.14
N CYS A 91 12.95 0.11 5.66
CA CYS A 91 14.18 -0.52 6.15
C CYS A 91 15.40 0.33 5.81
N ALA A 92 15.53 0.80 4.57
CA ALA A 92 16.65 1.63 4.12
C ALA A 92 16.77 2.94 4.92
N ASP A 93 15.64 3.64 5.15
CA ASP A 93 15.58 4.87 5.95
C ASP A 93 16.01 4.65 7.42
N ARG A 94 16.04 3.39 7.89
CA ARG A 94 16.50 2.97 9.23
C ARG A 94 17.90 2.36 9.23
N GLY A 95 18.56 2.28 8.07
CA GLY A 95 19.84 1.59 7.92
C GLY A 95 19.76 0.09 8.17
N ALA A 96 18.57 -0.51 8.02
CA ALA A 96 18.33 -1.93 8.22
C ALA A 96 18.31 -2.69 6.89
N GLY A 97 18.68 -3.98 6.92
CA GLY A 97 18.48 -4.87 5.78
C GLY A 97 16.99 -5.01 5.44
N PHE A 98 16.68 -5.16 4.15
CA PHE A 98 15.31 -5.26 3.69
C PHE A 98 14.62 -6.52 4.27
N LYS A 99 13.59 -6.30 5.07
CA LYS A 99 12.79 -7.33 5.72
C LYS A 99 11.34 -6.86 5.85
N ILE A 100 10.38 -7.73 5.53
CA ILE A 100 8.95 -7.47 5.70
C ILE A 100 8.48 -8.27 6.92
N GLY A 101 8.38 -7.60 8.08
CA GLY A 101 8.05 -8.25 9.35
C GLY A 101 8.89 -9.50 9.61
N THR A 102 8.25 -10.64 9.88
CA THR A 102 8.93 -11.93 10.05
C THR A 102 8.97 -12.78 8.77
N LEU A 103 8.38 -12.32 7.67
CA LEU A 103 8.11 -13.14 6.49
C LEU A 103 9.40 -13.63 5.82
N ASP A 104 9.42 -14.90 5.44
CA ASP A 104 10.35 -15.42 4.45
C ASP A 104 9.80 -15.26 3.02
N ALA A 105 10.51 -15.80 2.01
CA ALA A 105 10.09 -15.68 0.62
C ALA A 105 8.85 -16.52 0.26
N ASN A 106 8.62 -17.66 0.93
CA ASN A 106 7.41 -18.46 0.75
C ASN A 106 6.21 -17.76 1.40
N ASP A 107 6.39 -17.26 2.63
CA ASP A 107 5.37 -16.46 3.32
C ASP A 107 4.96 -15.26 2.47
N LEU A 108 5.94 -14.56 1.87
CA LEU A 108 5.66 -13.39 1.04
C LEU A 108 4.98 -13.75 -0.29
N HIS A 109 5.26 -14.93 -0.85
CA HIS A 109 4.52 -15.45 -2.01
C HIS A 109 3.04 -15.68 -1.64
N GLU A 110 2.77 -16.39 -0.54
CA GLU A 110 1.41 -16.64 -0.06
C GLU A 110 0.70 -15.35 0.35
N PHE A 111 1.41 -14.42 0.98
CA PHE A 111 0.92 -13.08 1.28
C PHE A 111 0.46 -12.35 0.01
N ARG A 112 1.25 -12.41 -1.08
CA ARG A 112 0.87 -11.82 -2.39
C ARG A 112 -0.40 -12.45 -2.94
N LEU A 113 -0.52 -13.78 -2.89
CA LEU A 113 -1.74 -14.47 -3.34
C LEU A 113 -2.96 -13.99 -2.55
N ARG A 114 -2.84 -13.81 -1.23
CA ARG A 114 -3.91 -13.24 -0.39
C ARG A 114 -4.22 -11.79 -0.73
N TRP A 115 -3.21 -10.98 -0.98
CA TRP A 115 -3.38 -9.60 -1.45
C TRP A 115 -4.19 -9.55 -2.75
N PHE A 116 -4.10 -10.59 -3.59
CA PHE A 116 -4.83 -10.71 -4.86
C PHE A 116 -6.20 -11.40 -4.70
N GLY A 117 -6.59 -11.73 -3.47
CA GLY A 117 -7.90 -12.29 -3.15
C GLY A 117 -7.93 -13.80 -3.01
N ALA A 118 -6.80 -14.49 -2.92
CA ALA A 118 -6.80 -15.82 -2.30
C ALA A 118 -7.22 -15.67 -0.83
N SER A 119 -8.10 -16.54 -0.34
CA SER A 119 -8.63 -16.41 1.01
C SER A 119 -8.73 -17.78 1.67
N SER A 120 -8.33 -17.87 2.94
CA SER A 120 -8.43 -19.10 3.73
C SER A 120 -9.85 -19.43 4.17
N ASN A 121 -10.77 -18.46 4.17
CA ASN A 121 -12.18 -18.66 4.52
C ASN A 121 -13.13 -18.55 3.31
N GLY A 122 -12.58 -18.39 2.10
CA GLY A 122 -13.35 -18.23 0.87
C GLY A 122 -13.87 -16.81 0.59
N ASP A 123 -13.79 -15.88 1.55
CA ASP A 123 -14.16 -14.47 1.33
C ASP A 123 -13.06 -13.75 0.54
N ARG A 124 -13.31 -13.57 -0.75
CA ARG A 124 -12.40 -12.89 -1.69
C ARG A 124 -12.65 -11.39 -1.77
N ARG A 125 -13.36 -10.77 -0.80
CA ARG A 125 -13.65 -9.32 -0.83
C ARG A 125 -12.61 -8.47 -0.11
N LYS A 126 -11.92 -9.04 0.88
CA LYS A 126 -11.03 -8.29 1.79
C LYS A 126 -9.63 -8.01 1.23
N LEU A 127 -9.10 -8.91 0.39
CA LEU A 127 -7.82 -8.76 -0.32
C LEU A 127 -6.66 -8.29 0.59
N CYS A 128 -6.17 -7.07 0.40
CA CYS A 128 -5.03 -6.52 1.15
C CYS A 128 -5.31 -6.45 2.66
N GLU A 129 -6.56 -6.24 3.08
CA GLU A 129 -6.94 -6.28 4.50
C GLU A 129 -6.66 -7.66 5.09
N GLU A 130 -7.12 -8.72 4.44
CA GLU A 130 -6.90 -10.11 4.87
C GLU A 130 -5.40 -10.44 4.89
N ALA A 131 -4.66 -10.06 3.85
CA ALA A 131 -3.22 -10.31 3.78
C ALA A 131 -2.46 -9.64 4.93
N VAL A 132 -2.66 -8.34 5.14
CA VAL A 132 -1.93 -7.58 6.17
C VAL A 132 -2.30 -8.03 7.58
N VAL A 133 -3.58 -8.28 7.85
CA VAL A 133 -4.05 -8.67 9.20
C VAL A 133 -3.62 -10.09 9.53
N SER A 134 -3.80 -11.06 8.62
CA SER A 134 -3.45 -12.47 8.88
C SER A 134 -1.96 -12.68 9.16
N TYR A 135 -1.10 -11.88 8.52
CA TYR A 135 0.35 -11.89 8.73
C TYR A 135 0.84 -10.90 9.80
N ARG A 136 -0.08 -10.26 10.55
CA ARG A 136 0.24 -9.32 11.65
C ARG A 136 1.17 -8.18 11.23
N LEU A 137 1.02 -7.70 9.99
CA LEU A 137 1.80 -6.58 9.45
C LEU A 137 1.09 -5.23 9.59
N GLY A 138 -0.03 -5.19 10.30
CA GLY A 138 -0.86 -4.01 10.43
C GLY A 138 -2.22 -4.32 11.01
N ARG A 139 -3.15 -3.40 10.80
CA ARG A 139 -4.52 -3.50 11.32
C ARG A 139 -5.54 -2.93 10.35
N ARG A 140 -6.75 -3.48 10.42
CA ARG A 140 -7.93 -2.89 9.81
C ARG A 140 -8.22 -1.51 10.41
N ILE A 141 -8.74 -0.63 9.59
CA ILE A 141 -9.30 0.66 10.01
C ILE A 141 -10.81 0.50 10.15
N GLU A 142 -11.30 0.53 11.39
CA GLU A 142 -12.70 0.22 11.71
C GLU A 142 -13.67 1.35 11.35
N ARG A 143 -13.23 2.61 11.44
CA ARG A 143 -14.01 3.79 11.05
C ARG A 143 -13.36 4.44 9.86
N ILE A 144 -14.10 4.69 8.79
CA ILE A 144 -13.53 5.26 7.57
C ILE A 144 -12.91 6.64 7.82
N GLU A 145 -13.43 7.38 8.80
CA GLU A 145 -12.92 8.68 9.25
C GLU A 145 -11.48 8.59 9.79
N ASP A 146 -11.03 7.41 10.23
CA ASP A 146 -9.67 7.18 10.73
C ASP A 146 -8.67 6.84 9.61
N ALA A 147 -9.12 6.72 8.36
CA ALA A 147 -8.26 6.50 7.20
C ALA A 147 -7.30 7.67 6.99
N ARG A 148 -6.09 7.37 6.52
CA ARG A 148 -5.01 8.34 6.29
C ARG A 148 -4.35 8.09 4.94
N PRO A 149 -3.82 9.13 4.29
CA PRO A 149 -3.06 8.97 3.06
C PRO A 149 -2.04 7.83 3.18
N GLY A 150 -2.00 6.94 2.19
CA GLY A 150 -1.12 5.76 2.20
C GLY A 150 -1.71 4.50 2.83
N ASP A 151 -2.94 4.53 3.35
CA ASP A 151 -3.66 3.29 3.69
C ASP A 151 -4.00 2.53 2.41
N PHE A 152 -3.94 1.20 2.45
CA PHE A 152 -4.35 0.35 1.34
C PHE A 152 -5.84 0.07 1.46
N VAL A 153 -6.55 0.13 0.34
CA VAL A 153 -7.99 -0.06 0.31
C VAL A 153 -8.35 -1.03 -0.79
N GLN A 154 -9.17 -2.02 -0.45
CA GLN A 154 -9.97 -2.73 -1.43
C GLN A 154 -11.39 -2.17 -1.37
N LEU A 155 -11.82 -1.53 -2.46
CA LEU A 155 -13.17 -1.00 -2.60
C LEU A 155 -14.01 -1.89 -3.51
N TRP A 156 -15.31 -1.89 -3.28
CA TRP A 156 -16.30 -2.51 -4.16
C TRP A 156 -17.35 -1.50 -4.58
N ARG A 157 -17.87 -1.66 -5.80
CA ARG A 157 -18.95 -0.85 -6.34
C ARG A 157 -20.27 -1.61 -6.25
N ARG A 158 -21.38 -0.87 -6.37
CA ARG A 158 -22.74 -1.44 -6.36
C ARG A 158 -22.99 -2.44 -7.50
N ASP A 159 -22.21 -2.37 -8.58
CA ASP A 159 -22.26 -3.33 -9.69
C ASP A 159 -21.45 -4.63 -9.44
N GLY A 160 -20.84 -4.78 -8.26
CA GLY A 160 -20.02 -5.93 -7.88
C GLY A 160 -18.58 -5.86 -8.37
N SER A 161 -18.15 -4.81 -9.09
CA SER A 161 -16.75 -4.64 -9.48
C SER A 161 -15.89 -4.18 -8.29
N GLY A 162 -14.72 -4.79 -8.16
CA GLY A 162 -13.73 -4.46 -7.12
C GLY A 162 -12.55 -3.64 -7.66
N HIS A 163 -11.88 -2.90 -6.79
CA HIS A 163 -10.66 -2.17 -7.15
C HIS A 163 -9.72 -2.03 -5.95
N SER A 164 -8.43 -2.36 -6.14
CA SER A 164 -7.39 -2.17 -5.13
C SER A 164 -6.71 -0.81 -5.33
N VAL A 165 -6.65 0.00 -4.29
CA VAL A 165 -6.20 1.40 -4.36
C VAL A 165 -5.40 1.79 -3.12
N ILE A 166 -4.72 2.92 -3.22
CA ILE A 166 -4.08 3.59 -2.08
C ILE A 166 -4.90 4.84 -1.77
N PHE A 167 -5.39 4.94 -0.53
CA PHE A 167 -6.18 6.08 -0.08
C PHE A 167 -5.36 7.37 -0.14
N VAL A 168 -5.95 8.41 -0.71
CA VAL A 168 -5.38 9.77 -0.72
C VAL A 168 -6.17 10.64 0.25
N GLU A 169 -7.47 10.82 0.01
CA GLU A 169 -8.33 11.61 0.88
C GLU A 169 -9.81 11.28 0.66
N TRP A 170 -10.65 11.75 1.59
CA TRP A 170 -12.10 11.68 1.44
C TRP A 170 -12.61 12.85 0.59
N LYS A 171 -13.50 12.56 -0.36
CA LYS A 171 -14.28 13.60 -1.02
C LYS A 171 -15.42 14.02 -0.10
N VAL A 172 -15.44 15.30 0.27
CA VAL A 172 -16.48 15.89 1.14
C VAL A 172 -17.41 16.78 0.34
N GLU A 173 -18.72 16.56 0.45
CA GLU A 173 -19.76 17.42 -0.13
C GLU A 173 -20.77 17.77 0.97
N GLY A 174 -21.05 19.06 1.17
CA GLY A 174 -22.01 19.51 2.20
C GLY A 174 -21.65 19.07 3.64
N GLY A 175 -20.35 18.97 3.95
CA GLY A 175 -19.86 18.52 5.26
C GLY A 175 -19.95 17.02 5.51
N LYS A 176 -20.33 16.22 4.50
CA LYS A 176 -20.41 14.75 4.61
C LYS A 176 -19.39 14.09 3.68
N ILE A 177 -18.81 12.98 4.12
CA ILE A 177 -17.99 12.11 3.26
C ILE A 177 -18.91 11.53 2.17
N ALA A 178 -18.69 11.97 0.93
CA ALA A 178 -19.50 11.67 -0.24
C ALA A 178 -18.77 10.79 -1.27
N GLY A 179 -17.49 10.50 -1.04
CA GLY A 179 -16.70 9.64 -1.93
C GLY A 179 -15.26 9.51 -1.48
N ILE A 180 -14.46 8.85 -2.30
CA ILE A 180 -13.06 8.53 -2.05
C ILE A 180 -12.19 9.04 -3.19
N THR A 181 -11.11 9.75 -2.84
CA THR A 181 -10.01 10.07 -3.73
C THR A 181 -8.87 9.10 -3.43
N TYR A 182 -8.36 8.45 -4.47
CA TYR A 182 -7.37 7.39 -4.34
C TYR A 182 -6.37 7.42 -5.49
N TRP A 183 -5.25 6.74 -5.28
CA TRP A 183 -4.25 6.48 -6.30
C TRP A 183 -4.25 4.99 -6.66
N SER A 184 -4.24 4.67 -7.96
CA SER A 184 -4.13 3.30 -8.47
C SER A 184 -3.77 3.31 -9.97
N THR A 185 -3.98 2.18 -10.65
CA THR A 185 -3.94 2.08 -12.11
C THR A 185 -5.29 1.65 -12.66
N GLN A 186 -5.77 2.38 -13.67
CA GLN A 186 -7.04 2.10 -14.33
C GLN A 186 -7.13 2.76 -15.71
N LYS A 187 -8.08 2.31 -16.53
CA LYS A 187 -8.31 2.89 -17.86
C LYS A 187 -8.66 4.39 -17.80
N ALA A 188 -9.47 4.81 -16.82
CA ALA A 188 -9.92 6.19 -16.70
C ALA A 188 -8.79 7.18 -16.36
N THR A 189 -7.66 6.71 -15.85
CA THR A 189 -6.46 7.51 -15.56
C THR A 189 -5.37 7.30 -16.62
N LYS A 190 -5.64 6.55 -17.70
CA LYS A 190 -4.65 6.16 -18.72
C LYS A 190 -3.42 5.46 -18.11
N GLY A 191 -3.67 4.54 -17.18
CA GLY A 191 -2.62 3.88 -16.41
C GLY A 191 -2.61 4.34 -14.97
N ILE A 192 -1.42 4.58 -14.41
CA ILE A 192 -1.24 5.03 -13.03
C ILE A 192 -1.72 6.48 -12.86
N GLY A 193 -2.53 6.75 -11.83
CA GLY A 193 -2.94 8.10 -11.49
C GLY A 193 -3.89 8.20 -10.30
N VAL A 194 -4.27 9.45 -9.98
CA VAL A 194 -5.27 9.76 -8.96
C VAL A 194 -6.66 9.79 -9.60
N HIS A 195 -7.63 9.20 -8.93
CA HIS A 195 -9.03 9.24 -9.32
C HIS A 195 -9.93 9.47 -8.13
N THR A 196 -11.13 9.99 -8.37
CA THR A 196 -12.13 10.22 -7.33
C THR A 196 -13.45 9.60 -7.74
N GLU A 197 -14.00 8.75 -6.89
CA GLU A 197 -15.31 8.13 -7.08
C GLU A 197 -16.26 8.53 -5.96
N LYS A 198 -17.53 8.77 -6.32
CA LYS A 198 -18.59 9.05 -5.34
C LYS A 198 -19.13 7.75 -4.76
N PHE A 199 -19.54 7.82 -3.51
CA PHE A 199 -20.43 6.81 -2.93
C PHE A 199 -21.83 6.95 -3.53
N GLY A 200 -22.55 5.83 -3.59
CA GLY A 200 -23.95 5.88 -3.95
C GLY A 200 -24.72 4.62 -3.55
N GLU A 201 -26.03 4.75 -3.53
CA GLU A 201 -26.95 3.70 -3.14
C GLU A 201 -27.14 2.66 -4.25
N THR A 202 -27.24 3.12 -5.50
CA THR A 202 -27.48 2.26 -6.68
C THR A 202 -26.32 2.21 -7.66
N LYS A 203 -25.48 3.24 -7.69
CA LYS A 203 -24.29 3.35 -8.56
C LYS A 203 -23.14 3.98 -7.78
N GLY A 204 -21.92 3.66 -8.19
CA GLY A 204 -20.70 4.17 -7.55
C GLY A 204 -20.14 3.21 -6.50
N VAL A 205 -19.23 3.72 -5.68
CA VAL A 205 -18.56 2.95 -4.63
C VAL A 205 -19.55 2.64 -3.51
N ASP A 206 -19.55 1.40 -3.06
CA ASP A 206 -20.33 0.97 -1.91
C ASP A 206 -19.55 1.29 -0.64
N ARG A 207 -20.07 2.26 0.14
CA ARG A 207 -19.44 2.73 1.38
C ARG A 207 -19.27 1.61 2.40
N ASP A 208 -20.16 0.62 2.39
CA ASP A 208 -20.15 -0.49 3.36
C ASP A 208 -19.28 -1.67 2.90
N GLN A 209 -18.68 -1.56 1.71
CA GLN A 209 -17.75 -2.54 1.15
C GLN A 209 -16.37 -1.90 0.91
N LEU A 210 -15.94 -1.06 1.85
CA LEU A 210 -14.58 -0.55 1.94
C LEU A 210 -13.78 -1.38 2.94
N HIS A 211 -12.72 -2.02 2.45
CA HIS A 211 -11.77 -2.77 3.26
C HIS A 211 -10.48 -1.97 3.35
N ILE A 212 -10.33 -1.22 4.44
CA ILE A 212 -9.23 -0.28 4.65
C ILE A 212 -8.25 -0.89 5.64
N VAL A 213 -6.98 -0.94 5.26
CA VAL A 213 -5.91 -1.49 6.09
C VAL A 213 -4.72 -0.56 6.18
N ARG A 214 -4.21 -0.42 7.40
CA ARG A 214 -2.97 0.32 7.68
C ARG A 214 -1.87 -0.65 8.05
N VAL A 215 -0.79 -0.61 7.29
CA VAL A 215 0.43 -1.36 7.60
C VAL A 215 1.15 -0.67 8.75
N VAL A 216 1.50 -1.46 9.76
CA VAL A 216 2.27 -1.02 10.92
C VAL A 216 3.39 -2.06 11.08
N PRO A 217 4.60 -1.75 10.59
CA PRO A 217 5.75 -2.64 10.78
C PRO A 217 5.93 -2.95 12.28
N PRO A 218 6.23 -4.20 12.63
CA PRO A 218 6.42 -4.62 14.02
C PRO A 218 7.66 -3.99 14.68
#